data_AF-A0A8H6BU28-F1
#
_entry.id   AF-A0A8H6BU28-F1
#
_cell.length_a   1.000
_cell.length_b   1.000
_cell.length_c   1.000
_cell.angle_alpha   90.00
_cell.angle_beta   90.00
_cell.angle_gamma   90.00
#
_symmetry.space_group_name_H-M   'P 1'
#
loop_
_entity.id
_entity.type
_entity.pdbx_description
1 polymer ?
#
loop_
_entity_poly.entity_id
_entity_poly.type
_entity_poly.pdbx_seq_one_letter_code
_entity_poly.pdbx_strand_id
1 'polypeptide(L)'
;MEFYRIQSNLSKINSEFGNSNPKSPIDEDNLEKPGTIPTKHKPFNIQTEVYNKAGIEANDDDKFLTKPTYRHEDFTEAGVYRVHVTHRPPRTIGDKISCYGTLFFRKCLILLSDMSSVYEYLLFGVFNESKVLPSFVGYLEEEAVRTYTHLIDELDDPNKLPDFQKLPIPNIAVQYWPELTPESSFKDLILRIRADEAKHREINHTFANLEQWQDRNPFALKIKDSDKPQPNYNLDVTRPQGWERKDLYL
;
A
#
# COMPACT_ATOMS: atom_id res chain seq x y z
N MET A 1 42.86 -3.58 46.06
CA MET A 1 42.64 -4.87 45.36
C MET A 1 41.17 -5.13 44.99
N GLU A 2 40.23 -4.19 45.21
CA GLU A 2 38.81 -4.39 44.83
C GLU A 2 38.41 -3.90 43.44
N PHE A 3 39.18 -3.01 42.81
CA PHE A 3 38.81 -2.49 41.48
C PHE A 3 38.98 -3.51 40.34
N TYR A 4 39.93 -4.45 40.44
CA TYR A 4 40.12 -5.51 39.42
C TYR A 4 39.10 -6.65 39.51
N ARG A 5 38.42 -6.81 40.66
CA ARG A 5 37.42 -7.87 40.88
C ARG A 5 36.03 -7.51 40.33
N ILE A 6 35.74 -6.22 40.18
CA ILE A 6 34.47 -5.72 39.65
C ILE A 6 34.45 -5.78 38.11
N GLN A 7 35.59 -5.53 37.45
CA GLN A 7 35.71 -5.63 35.99
C GLN A 7 35.63 -7.09 35.49
N SER A 8 36.15 -8.07 36.24
CA SER A 8 36.06 -9.49 35.84
C SER A 8 34.65 -10.09 36.01
N ASN A 9 33.80 -9.49 36.85
CA ASN A 9 32.42 -9.91 37.02
C ASN A 9 31.47 -9.24 36.02
N LEU A 10 31.75 -8.00 35.60
CA LEU A 10 30.98 -7.31 34.57
C LEU A 10 31.18 -7.93 33.17
N SER A 11 32.37 -8.47 32.87
CA SER A 11 32.61 -9.19 31.61
C SER A 11 31.92 -10.56 31.56
N LYS A 12 31.64 -11.19 32.71
CA LYS A 12 30.87 -12.44 32.81
C LYS A 12 29.35 -12.23 32.74
N ILE A 13 28.84 -11.12 33.26
CA ILE A 13 27.39 -10.83 33.24
C ILE A 13 26.94 -10.43 31.81
N ASN A 14 27.80 -9.74 31.05
CA ASN A 14 27.52 -9.41 29.64
C ASN A 14 27.60 -10.62 28.68
N SER A 15 28.08 -11.78 29.13
CA SER A 15 28.00 -13.03 28.35
C SER A 15 26.78 -13.89 28.65
N GLU A 16 25.98 -13.57 29.69
CA GLU A 16 24.85 -14.40 30.13
C GLU A 16 23.45 -13.83 29.79
N PHE A 17 23.35 -12.58 29.33
CA PHE A 17 22.07 -11.99 28.90
C PHE A 17 22.04 -11.75 27.39
N GLY A 18 21.92 -12.85 26.66
CA GLY A 18 21.58 -12.87 25.24
C GLY A 18 20.16 -12.37 24.98
N ASN A 19 20.07 -11.55 23.95
CA ASN A 19 18.90 -10.93 23.31
C ASN A 19 17.65 -11.84 23.24
N SER A 20 16.61 -11.57 24.05
CA SER A 20 15.34 -12.29 23.99
C SER A 20 14.33 -11.55 23.09
N ASN A 21 14.30 -11.90 21.80
CA ASN A 21 13.15 -11.64 20.94
C ASN A 21 11.97 -12.54 21.36
N PRO A 22 10.70 -12.09 21.26
CA PRO A 22 9.56 -12.95 21.53
C PRO A 22 9.54 -14.11 20.52
N LYS A 23 9.68 -15.33 21.04
CA LYS A 23 9.65 -16.56 20.25
C LYS A 23 8.25 -16.74 19.65
N SER A 24 8.20 -17.00 18.35
CA SER A 24 7.02 -17.59 17.70
C SER A 24 6.70 -18.94 18.38
N PRO A 25 5.44 -19.44 18.42
CA PRO A 25 5.07 -20.68 19.12
C PRO A 25 5.64 -21.98 18.51
N ILE A 26 6.72 -21.88 17.74
CA ILE A 26 7.34 -22.99 17.03
C ILE A 26 8.46 -23.50 17.93
N ASP A 27 8.33 -24.76 18.35
CA ASP A 27 9.23 -25.49 19.23
C ASP A 27 10.68 -25.44 18.70
N GLU A 28 11.50 -24.53 19.24
CA GLU A 28 12.84 -24.19 18.72
C GLU A 28 13.86 -25.35 18.84
N ASP A 29 13.56 -26.36 19.67
CA ASP A 29 14.43 -27.51 19.92
C ASP A 29 14.12 -28.72 19.01
N ASN A 30 13.09 -28.64 18.15
CA ASN A 30 12.70 -29.70 17.20
C ASN A 30 12.91 -29.29 15.74
N LEU A 31 13.97 -28.55 15.46
CA LEU A 31 14.37 -28.20 14.09
C LEU A 31 15.10 -29.40 13.46
N GLU A 32 14.34 -30.27 12.78
CA GLU A 32 14.92 -31.28 11.89
C GLU A 32 15.90 -30.61 10.92
N LYS A 33 17.09 -31.23 10.76
CA LYS A 33 18.02 -30.87 9.68
C LYS A 33 17.28 -30.93 8.35
N PRO A 34 17.55 -30.04 7.38
CA PRO A 34 16.80 -29.98 6.12
C PRO A 34 16.76 -31.36 5.46
N GLY A 35 15.59 -31.98 5.53
CA GLY A 35 15.32 -33.27 4.94
C GLY A 35 14.75 -33.07 3.54
N THR A 36 15.51 -33.42 2.52
CA THR A 36 14.95 -33.60 1.18
C THR A 36 14.13 -34.88 1.18
N ILE A 37 12.80 -34.79 1.05
CA ILE A 37 11.98 -35.96 0.71
C ILE A 37 12.30 -36.29 -0.76
N PRO A 38 12.90 -37.45 -1.09
CA PRO A 38 13.19 -37.78 -2.47
C PRO A 38 11.87 -38.06 -3.19
N THR A 39 11.36 -37.06 -3.92
CA THR A 39 10.21 -37.25 -4.80
C THR A 39 10.62 -37.15 -6.26
N LYS A 40 9.99 -38.02 -7.05
CA LYS A 40 10.29 -38.31 -8.46
C LYS A 40 10.36 -37.02 -9.28
N HIS A 41 11.49 -36.80 -9.96
CA HIS A 41 11.75 -35.66 -10.84
C HIS A 41 10.55 -35.41 -11.78
N LYS A 42 9.88 -34.27 -11.60
CA LYS A 42 8.89 -33.74 -12.55
C LYS A 42 9.60 -32.80 -13.53
N PRO A 43 9.10 -32.64 -14.77
CA PRO A 43 9.79 -31.91 -15.84
C PRO A 43 10.00 -30.41 -15.56
N PHE A 44 9.32 -29.86 -14.54
CA PHE A 44 9.59 -28.53 -14.02
C PHE A 44 9.95 -28.67 -12.54
N ASN A 45 11.16 -28.24 -12.19
CA ASN A 45 11.68 -28.26 -10.82
C ASN A 45 11.09 -27.11 -10.00
N ILE A 46 9.76 -27.07 -9.90
CA ILE A 46 9.04 -26.11 -9.08
C ILE A 46 8.65 -26.85 -7.81
N GLN A 47 9.38 -26.58 -6.73
CA GLN A 47 9.12 -27.13 -5.39
C GLN A 47 8.97 -25.97 -4.41
N THR A 48 8.01 -26.07 -3.49
CA THR A 48 7.89 -25.14 -2.38
C THR A 48 8.89 -25.57 -1.31
N GLU A 49 10.00 -24.85 -1.19
CA GLU A 49 10.99 -25.06 -0.12
C GLU A 49 10.67 -24.13 1.05
N VAL A 50 10.63 -24.70 2.26
CA VAL A 50 10.47 -23.92 3.50
C VAL A 50 11.86 -23.54 3.99
N TYR A 51 12.23 -22.27 3.81
CA TYR A 51 13.52 -21.76 4.26
C TYR A 51 13.51 -21.41 5.76
N ASN A 52 14.62 -21.70 6.44
CA ASN A 52 14.90 -21.15 7.77
C ASN A 52 15.41 -19.69 7.64
N LYS A 53 15.55 -18.96 8.75
CA LYS A 53 16.03 -17.55 8.72
C LYS A 53 17.32 -17.34 7.92
N ALA A 54 18.30 -18.24 8.06
CA ALA A 54 19.55 -18.17 7.31
C ALA A 54 19.36 -18.45 5.80
N GLY A 55 18.43 -19.33 5.46
CA GLY A 55 18.04 -19.63 4.08
C GLY A 55 17.19 -18.51 3.45
N ILE A 56 16.46 -17.74 4.26
CA ILE A 56 15.81 -16.51 3.81
C ILE A 56 16.90 -15.47 3.50
N GLU A 57 17.82 -15.16 4.42
CA GLU A 57 18.89 -14.17 4.19
C GLU A 57 19.79 -14.51 2.97
N ALA A 58 20.02 -15.80 2.69
CA ALA A 58 20.79 -16.24 1.54
C ALA A 58 20.06 -16.11 0.18
N ASN A 59 18.72 -16.05 0.21
CA ASN A 59 17.86 -16.00 -0.97
C ASN A 59 16.98 -14.73 -1.06
N ASP A 60 17.07 -13.84 -0.07
CA ASP A 60 16.48 -12.51 -0.05
C ASP A 60 17.40 -11.56 -0.81
N ASP A 61 17.62 -11.89 -2.10
CA ASP A 61 18.45 -11.09 -2.97
C ASP A 61 17.61 -10.01 -3.67
N ASP A 62 17.82 -8.75 -3.24
CA ASP A 62 17.35 -7.53 -3.93
C ASP A 62 17.81 -7.45 -5.40
N LYS A 63 18.62 -8.42 -5.85
CA LYS A 63 19.13 -8.61 -7.20
C LYS A 63 18.04 -8.67 -8.27
N PHE A 64 16.82 -9.08 -7.91
CA PHE A 64 15.66 -9.12 -8.81
C PHE A 64 14.67 -7.97 -8.62
N LEU A 65 14.95 -6.98 -7.77
CA LEU A 65 14.15 -5.76 -7.72
C LEU A 65 14.31 -5.00 -9.02
N THR A 66 13.36 -5.21 -9.93
CA THR A 66 13.28 -4.42 -11.16
C THR A 66 12.93 -3.00 -10.78
N LYS A 67 13.80 -2.05 -11.15
CA LYS A 67 13.52 -0.63 -10.97
C LYS A 67 12.15 -0.29 -11.58
N PRO A 68 11.38 0.60 -10.93
CA PRO A 68 10.10 1.01 -11.48
C PRO A 68 10.28 1.55 -12.90
N THR A 69 9.39 1.13 -13.81
CA THR A 69 9.48 1.51 -15.23
C THR A 69 9.40 3.02 -15.44
N TYR A 70 8.64 3.69 -14.58
CA TYR A 70 8.50 5.14 -14.56
C TYR A 70 8.88 5.65 -13.17
N ARG A 71 9.59 6.77 -13.14
CA ARG A 71 9.88 7.47 -11.89
C ARG A 71 8.57 8.00 -11.32
N HIS A 72 8.32 7.76 -10.04
CA HIS A 72 7.18 8.33 -9.33
C HIS A 72 7.31 9.86 -9.23
N GLU A 73 6.17 10.56 -9.21
CA GLU A 73 6.17 12.00 -9.02
C GLU A 73 6.55 12.38 -7.61
N ASP A 74 7.28 13.49 -7.45
CA ASP A 74 7.76 13.90 -6.14
C ASP A 74 6.62 14.60 -5.36
N PHE A 75 6.18 14.05 -4.24
CA PHE A 75 5.15 14.67 -3.40
C PHE A 75 5.74 15.61 -2.35
N THR A 76 5.24 16.84 -2.32
CA THR A 76 5.55 17.76 -1.22
C THR A 76 4.97 17.23 0.09
N GLU A 77 5.74 17.31 1.17
CA GLU A 77 5.29 16.90 2.51
C GLU A 77 3.96 17.56 2.90
N ALA A 78 3.85 18.88 2.69
CA ALA A 78 2.61 19.61 2.92
C ALA A 78 1.44 19.08 2.07
N GLY A 79 1.69 18.62 0.85
CA GLY A 79 0.69 17.98 -0.02
C GLY A 79 0.18 16.66 0.56
N VAL A 80 1.08 15.82 1.04
CA VAL A 80 0.77 14.51 1.64
C VAL A 80 -0.07 14.67 2.91
N TYR A 81 0.22 15.66 3.75
CA TYR A 81 -0.57 15.95 4.95
C TYR A 81 -1.91 16.62 4.67
N ARG A 82 -2.08 17.33 3.54
CA ARG A 82 -3.37 17.91 3.12
C ARG A 82 -4.38 16.86 2.67
N VAL A 83 -3.94 15.64 2.37
CA VAL A 83 -4.83 14.54 1.98
C VAL A 83 -5.76 14.21 3.14
N HIS A 84 -7.06 14.25 2.86
CA HIS A 84 -8.11 13.93 3.80
C HIS A 84 -9.15 13.01 3.16
N VAL A 85 -9.94 12.37 4.01
CA VAL A 85 -11.09 11.57 3.60
C VAL A 85 -12.14 12.51 3.00
N THR A 86 -12.56 12.20 1.78
CA THR A 86 -13.60 12.94 1.06
C THR A 86 -14.55 11.96 0.43
N HIS A 87 -15.78 12.39 0.22
CA HIS A 87 -16.80 11.60 -0.46
C HIS A 87 -17.38 12.37 -1.64
N ARG A 88 -17.47 11.74 -2.81
CA ARG A 88 -18.24 12.24 -3.96
C ARG A 88 -19.67 11.71 -3.88
N PRO A 89 -20.71 12.57 -3.85
CA PRO A 89 -22.09 12.09 -3.84
C PRO A 89 -22.44 11.41 -5.17
N PRO A 90 -23.12 10.25 -5.17
CA PRO A 90 -23.47 9.55 -6.40
C PRO A 90 -24.56 10.31 -7.18
N ARG A 91 -24.30 10.61 -8.47
CA ARG A 91 -25.19 11.41 -9.31
C ARG A 91 -26.03 10.55 -10.25
N THR A 92 -25.36 9.65 -10.98
CA THR A 92 -25.96 8.76 -11.97
C THR A 92 -26.43 7.44 -11.33
N ILE A 93 -27.20 6.64 -12.08
CA ILE A 93 -27.57 5.28 -11.63
C ILE A 93 -26.31 4.42 -11.49
N GLY A 94 -25.36 4.53 -12.43
CA GLY A 94 -24.06 3.88 -12.35
C GLY A 94 -23.29 4.26 -11.10
N ASP A 95 -23.22 5.56 -10.77
CA ASP A 95 -22.56 6.01 -9.53
C ASP A 95 -23.22 5.43 -8.27
N LYS A 96 -24.55 5.28 -8.26
CA LYS A 96 -25.27 4.69 -7.13
C LYS A 96 -24.92 3.21 -6.99
N ILE A 97 -24.95 2.45 -8.08
CA ILE A 97 -24.55 1.05 -8.11
C ILE A 97 -23.11 0.91 -7.60
N SER A 98 -22.20 1.75 -8.10
CA SER A 98 -20.79 1.76 -7.68
C SER A 98 -20.64 2.07 -6.19
N CYS A 99 -21.24 3.16 -5.70
CA CYS A 99 -21.12 3.57 -4.29
C CYS A 99 -21.68 2.51 -3.33
N TYR A 100 -22.92 2.09 -3.54
CA TYR A 100 -23.55 1.11 -2.65
C TYR A 100 -22.92 -0.28 -2.81
N GLY A 101 -22.47 -0.63 -4.02
CA GLY A 101 -21.68 -1.83 -4.28
C GLY A 101 -20.40 -1.85 -3.47
N THR A 102 -19.59 -0.78 -3.53
CA THR A 102 -18.36 -0.65 -2.73
C THR A 102 -18.64 -0.78 -1.23
N LEU A 103 -19.67 -0.11 -0.72
CA LEU A 103 -20.04 -0.21 0.71
C LEU A 103 -20.48 -1.62 1.10
N PHE A 104 -21.23 -2.30 0.22
CA PHE A 104 -21.61 -3.69 0.42
C PHE A 104 -20.38 -4.59 0.43
N PHE A 105 -19.44 -4.41 -0.50
CA PHE A 105 -18.20 -5.18 -0.57
C PHE A 105 -17.36 -4.97 0.68
N ARG A 106 -17.15 -3.73 1.11
CA ARG A 106 -16.41 -3.44 2.35
C ARG A 106 -17.01 -4.18 3.55
N LYS A 107 -18.34 -4.21 3.67
CA LYS A 107 -19.03 -4.96 4.73
C LYS A 107 -18.81 -6.47 4.59
N CYS A 108 -18.90 -7.01 3.37
CA CYS A 108 -18.63 -8.42 3.13
C CYS A 108 -17.18 -8.79 3.45
N LEU A 109 -16.19 -7.97 3.10
CA LEU A 109 -14.78 -8.22 3.41
C LEU A 109 -14.52 -8.29 4.91
N ILE A 110 -15.09 -7.35 5.66
CA ILE A 110 -14.93 -7.30 7.12
C ILE A 110 -15.62 -8.49 7.80
N LEU A 111 -16.78 -8.93 7.29
CA LEU A 111 -17.59 -9.98 7.91
C LEU A 111 -17.25 -11.40 7.42
N LEU A 112 -16.71 -11.54 6.21
CA LEU A 112 -16.53 -12.80 5.49
C LEU A 112 -15.08 -12.96 5.01
N SER A 113 -14.10 -12.42 5.74
CA SER A 113 -12.67 -12.47 5.40
C SER A 113 -12.19 -13.89 5.01
N ASP A 114 -12.85 -14.92 5.53
CA ASP A 114 -12.49 -16.33 5.35
C ASP A 114 -13.12 -16.98 4.11
N MET A 115 -13.96 -16.28 3.34
CA MET A 115 -14.73 -16.86 2.22
C MET A 115 -14.22 -16.35 0.86
N SER A 116 -13.25 -17.06 0.28
CA SER A 116 -12.60 -16.74 -1.00
C SER A 116 -13.52 -16.69 -2.22
N SER A 117 -14.75 -17.22 -2.15
CA SER A 117 -15.66 -17.34 -3.29
C SER A 117 -16.50 -16.09 -3.58
N VAL A 118 -16.61 -15.13 -2.66
CA VAL A 118 -17.46 -13.93 -2.81
C VAL A 118 -16.86 -12.93 -3.81
N TYR A 119 -15.55 -12.95 -4.00
CA TYR A 119 -14.79 -11.96 -4.78
C TYR A 119 -14.95 -12.11 -6.30
N GLU A 120 -15.05 -13.35 -6.81
CA GLU A 120 -15.08 -13.64 -8.25
C GLU A 120 -16.40 -13.20 -8.91
N TYR A 121 -17.53 -13.47 -8.26
CA TYR A 121 -18.87 -13.07 -8.74
C TYR A 121 -19.08 -11.55 -8.72
N LEU A 122 -18.36 -10.87 -7.83
CA LEU A 122 -18.42 -9.44 -7.62
C LEU A 122 -17.82 -8.64 -8.77
N LEU A 123 -16.62 -9.06 -9.16
CA LEU A 123 -15.86 -8.48 -10.24
C LEU A 123 -16.64 -8.66 -11.56
N PHE A 124 -17.15 -9.86 -11.83
CA PHE A 124 -17.88 -10.15 -13.07
C PHE A 124 -19.17 -9.32 -13.24
N GLY A 125 -19.88 -9.00 -12.15
CA GLY A 125 -21.11 -8.21 -12.18
C GLY A 125 -20.91 -6.72 -12.54
N VAL A 126 -19.76 -6.15 -12.21
CA VAL A 126 -19.45 -4.72 -12.43
C VAL A 126 -18.91 -4.43 -13.85
N PHE A 127 -18.39 -5.43 -14.56
CA PHE A 127 -17.61 -5.23 -15.79
C PHE A 127 -18.37 -5.01 -17.10
N ASN A 128 -19.71 -5.03 -17.11
CA ASN A 128 -20.46 -4.92 -18.37
C ASN A 128 -20.73 -3.47 -18.83
N GLU A 129 -20.48 -2.46 -17.99
CA GLU A 129 -20.69 -1.05 -18.33
C GLU A 129 -19.42 -0.22 -18.12
N SER A 130 -18.83 0.26 -19.22
CA SER A 130 -17.55 1.01 -19.21
C SER A 130 -17.59 2.27 -18.32
N LYS A 131 -18.78 2.88 -18.16
CA LYS A 131 -19.00 4.08 -17.35
C LYS A 131 -19.03 3.81 -15.84
N VAL A 132 -19.37 2.59 -15.43
CA VAL A 132 -19.52 2.21 -14.01
C VAL A 132 -18.14 1.96 -13.38
N LEU A 133 -17.20 1.40 -14.16
CA LEU A 133 -15.91 0.98 -13.65
C LEU A 133 -15.07 2.13 -13.04
N PRO A 134 -14.83 3.28 -13.70
CA PRO A 134 -14.08 4.36 -13.07
C PRO A 134 -14.78 4.92 -11.83
N SER A 135 -16.12 4.98 -11.83
CA SER A 135 -16.85 5.39 -10.62
C SER A 135 -16.66 4.38 -9.49
N PHE A 136 -16.68 3.09 -9.80
CA PHE A 136 -16.48 2.02 -8.81
C PHE A 136 -15.08 2.07 -8.21
N VAL A 137 -14.05 2.17 -9.04
CA VAL A 137 -12.67 2.34 -8.58
C VAL A 137 -12.55 3.62 -7.75
N GLY A 138 -13.12 4.75 -8.19
CA GLY A 138 -13.11 5.99 -7.41
C GLY A 138 -13.67 5.84 -6.00
N TYR A 139 -14.74 5.06 -5.80
CA TYR A 139 -15.26 4.75 -4.45
C TYR A 139 -14.40 3.74 -3.68
N LEU A 140 -13.74 2.79 -4.36
CA LEU A 140 -12.75 1.92 -3.70
C LEU A 140 -11.59 2.76 -3.15
N GLU A 141 -11.09 3.71 -3.93
CA GLU A 141 -10.00 4.59 -3.48
C GLU A 141 -10.43 5.54 -2.35
N GLU A 142 -11.70 5.96 -2.30
CA GLU A 142 -12.24 6.66 -1.12
C GLU A 142 -12.11 5.84 0.16
N GLU A 143 -12.40 4.54 0.07
CA GLU A 143 -12.29 3.60 1.19
C GLU A 143 -10.83 3.26 1.51
N ALA A 144 -9.94 3.20 0.52
CA ALA A 144 -8.50 3.04 0.72
C ALA A 144 -7.91 4.25 1.47
N VAL A 145 -8.21 5.48 1.02
CA VAL A 145 -7.78 6.72 1.72
C VAL A 145 -8.30 6.75 3.15
N ARG A 146 -9.55 6.32 3.38
CA ARG A 146 -10.12 6.22 4.73
C ARG A 146 -9.38 5.21 5.59
N THR A 147 -9.08 4.03 5.05
CA THR A 147 -8.37 2.96 5.74
C THR A 147 -6.96 3.41 6.15
N TYR A 148 -6.20 4.00 5.23
CA TYR A 148 -4.87 4.50 5.54
C TYR A 148 -4.89 5.72 6.48
N THR A 149 -5.93 6.55 6.43
CA THR A 149 -6.10 7.64 7.42
C THR A 149 -6.28 7.07 8.82
N HIS A 150 -7.16 6.07 9.00
CA HIS A 150 -7.32 5.42 10.30
C HIS A 150 -6.02 4.74 10.76
N LEU A 151 -5.29 4.07 9.85
CA LEU A 151 -4.00 3.45 10.18
C LEU A 151 -2.98 4.50 10.66
N ILE A 152 -2.91 5.66 10.01
CA ILE A 152 -2.05 6.76 10.45
C ILE A 152 -2.45 7.25 11.84
N ASP A 153 -3.75 7.42 12.10
CA ASP A 153 -4.26 7.81 13.42
C ASP A 153 -3.91 6.77 14.50
N GLU A 154 -3.84 5.48 14.15
CA GLU A 154 -3.41 4.41 15.06
C GLU A 154 -1.89 4.36 15.26
N LEU A 155 -1.11 4.66 14.22
CA LEU A 155 0.35 4.76 14.31
C LEU A 155 0.79 5.96 15.17
N ASP A 156 -0.03 7.01 15.19
CA ASP A 156 0.18 8.21 16.02
C ASP A 156 -0.11 7.98 17.51
N ASP A 157 -0.90 6.95 17.86
CA ASP A 157 -1.07 6.51 19.24
C ASP A 157 0.03 5.50 19.61
N PRO A 158 0.98 5.86 20.50
CA PRO A 158 2.10 4.98 20.86
C PRO A 158 1.66 3.67 21.54
N ASN A 159 0.41 3.56 21.98
CA ASN A 159 -0.09 2.37 22.67
C ASN A 159 -0.77 1.36 21.73
N LYS A 160 -1.10 1.73 20.49
CA LYS A 160 -1.87 0.85 19.59
C LYS A 160 -0.98 -0.05 18.74
N LEU A 161 0.02 0.53 18.08
CA LEU A 161 0.86 -0.16 17.10
C LEU A 161 2.37 0.03 17.39
N PRO A 162 2.85 -0.36 18.59
CA PRO A 162 4.23 -0.09 19.01
C PRO A 162 5.28 -0.79 18.14
N ASP A 163 4.96 -1.96 17.57
CA ASP A 163 5.89 -2.72 16.74
C ASP A 163 6.11 -2.08 15.37
N PHE A 164 5.10 -1.40 14.83
CA PHE A 164 5.17 -0.74 13.52
C PHE A 164 6.00 0.53 13.54
N GLN A 165 6.17 1.17 14.71
CA GLN A 165 7.00 2.37 14.85
C GLN A 165 8.49 2.11 14.62
N LYS A 166 8.93 0.86 14.84
CA LYS A 166 10.34 0.44 14.68
C LYS A 166 10.58 -0.35 13.40
N LEU A 167 9.54 -0.57 12.60
CA LEU A 167 9.63 -1.37 11.40
C LEU A 167 10.38 -0.59 10.31
N PRO A 168 11.52 -1.10 9.79
CA PRO A 168 12.17 -0.48 8.65
C PRO A 168 11.29 -0.63 7.40
N ILE A 169 11.27 0.40 6.56
CA ILE A 169 10.54 0.32 5.29
C ILE A 169 11.31 -0.53 4.28
N PRO A 170 10.62 -1.27 3.39
CA PRO A 170 11.29 -2.11 2.41
C PRO A 170 12.01 -1.28 1.35
N ASN A 171 13.13 -1.79 0.83
CA ASN A 171 13.94 -1.10 -0.18
C ASN A 171 13.15 -0.72 -1.45
N ILE A 172 12.16 -1.54 -1.83
CA ILE A 172 11.28 -1.24 -2.97
C ILE A 172 10.50 0.07 -2.78
N ALA A 173 10.12 0.41 -1.54
CA ALA A 173 9.41 1.66 -1.26
C ALA A 173 10.32 2.87 -1.45
N VAL A 174 11.57 2.81 -0.98
CA VAL A 174 12.59 3.85 -1.18
C VAL A 174 12.90 4.04 -2.66
N GLN A 175 12.95 2.94 -3.42
CA GLN A 175 13.16 3.01 -4.88
C GLN A 175 11.96 3.58 -5.63
N TYR A 176 10.75 3.36 -5.12
CA TYR A 176 9.51 3.80 -5.74
C TYR A 176 9.21 5.28 -5.44
N TRP A 177 9.18 5.69 -4.16
CA TRP A 177 8.96 7.08 -3.74
C TRP A 177 10.29 7.79 -3.46
N PRO A 178 10.77 8.69 -4.35
CA PRO A 178 12.11 9.26 -4.26
C PRO A 178 12.33 10.15 -3.03
N GLU A 179 11.28 10.64 -2.37
CA GLU A 179 11.44 11.43 -1.13
C GLU A 179 11.62 10.57 0.11
N LEU A 180 11.42 9.26 0.03
CA LEU A 180 11.69 8.35 1.14
C LEU A 180 13.17 8.00 1.20
N THR A 181 13.68 7.83 2.42
CA THR A 181 15.04 7.34 2.71
C THR A 181 14.95 6.04 3.51
N PRO A 182 16.02 5.23 3.59
CA PRO A 182 16.03 4.02 4.42
C PRO A 182 15.71 4.26 5.91
N GLU A 183 15.90 5.50 6.37
CA GLU A 183 15.59 5.95 7.74
C GLU A 183 14.15 6.47 7.90
N SER A 184 13.38 6.55 6.81
CA SER A 184 11.98 6.97 6.85
C SER A 184 11.14 5.96 7.61
N SER A 185 10.17 6.47 8.38
CA SER A 185 9.34 5.62 9.23
C SER A 185 8.29 4.87 8.42
N PHE A 186 7.73 3.81 9.00
CA PHE A 186 6.56 3.14 8.43
C PHE A 186 5.38 4.12 8.23
N LYS A 187 5.22 5.11 9.11
CA LYS A 187 4.21 6.16 8.95
C LYS A 187 4.45 6.98 7.68
N ASP A 188 5.70 7.35 7.38
CA ASP A 188 6.05 8.11 6.18
C ASP A 188 5.68 7.35 4.92
N LEU A 189 5.88 6.04 4.91
CA LEU A 189 5.45 5.14 3.84
C LEU A 189 3.93 5.14 3.69
N ILE A 190 3.17 4.91 4.77
CA ILE A 190 1.70 4.90 4.71
C ILE A 190 1.14 6.25 4.25
N LEU A 191 1.79 7.35 4.63
CA LEU A 191 1.44 8.69 4.16
C LEU A 191 1.55 8.82 2.63
N ARG A 192 2.61 8.24 2.01
CA ARG A 192 2.78 8.24 0.54
C ARG A 192 1.76 7.35 -0.16
N ILE A 193 1.53 6.14 0.36
CA ILE A 193 0.51 5.23 -0.16
C ILE A 193 -0.87 5.92 -0.13
N ARG A 194 -1.24 6.54 0.99
CA ARG A 194 -2.50 7.30 1.10
C ARG A 194 -2.60 8.42 0.06
N ALA A 195 -1.49 9.09 -0.25
CA ALA A 195 -1.46 10.15 -1.23
C ALA A 195 -1.68 9.63 -2.66
N ASP A 196 -1.11 8.48 -3.00
CA ASP A 196 -1.37 7.79 -4.27
C ASP A 196 -2.83 7.41 -4.40
N GLU A 197 -3.43 6.79 -3.38
CA GLU A 197 -4.86 6.44 -3.44
C GLU A 197 -5.76 7.69 -3.53
N ALA A 198 -5.35 8.80 -2.93
CA ALA A 198 -6.08 10.06 -3.08
C ALA A 198 -5.98 10.63 -4.50
N LYS A 199 -4.85 10.42 -5.20
CA LYS A 199 -4.69 10.79 -6.61
C LYS A 199 -5.44 9.83 -7.53
N HIS A 200 -5.40 8.52 -7.26
CA HIS A 200 -6.21 7.52 -7.97
C HIS A 200 -7.70 7.82 -7.84
N ARG A 201 -8.17 8.18 -6.65
CA ARG A 201 -9.55 8.65 -6.40
C ARG A 201 -9.91 9.83 -7.31
N GLU A 202 -9.09 10.87 -7.34
CA GLU A 202 -9.31 12.06 -8.17
C GLU A 202 -9.38 11.70 -9.66
N ILE A 203 -8.42 10.90 -10.16
CA ILE A 203 -8.35 10.49 -11.56
C ILE A 203 -9.58 9.68 -11.94
N ASN A 204 -9.94 8.69 -11.13
CA ASN A 204 -11.07 7.79 -11.42
C ASN A 204 -12.42 8.51 -11.35
N HIS A 205 -12.62 9.40 -10.37
CA HIS A 205 -13.83 10.24 -10.33
C HIS A 205 -13.87 11.24 -11.49
N THR A 206 -12.72 11.73 -11.95
CA THR A 206 -12.65 12.56 -13.17
C THR A 206 -13.07 11.74 -14.39
N PHE A 207 -12.53 10.54 -14.58
CA PHE A 207 -12.91 9.64 -15.67
C PHE A 207 -14.37 9.21 -15.63
N ALA A 208 -14.96 9.08 -14.43
CA ALA A 208 -16.39 8.85 -14.27
C ALA A 208 -17.25 10.04 -14.77
N ASN A 209 -16.69 11.25 -14.78
CA ASN A 209 -17.37 12.43 -15.31
C ASN A 209 -17.21 12.58 -16.83
N LEU A 210 -16.26 11.90 -17.48
CA LEU A 210 -15.98 12.05 -18.92
C LEU A 210 -16.88 11.19 -19.82
N GLU A 211 -17.02 11.61 -21.08
CA GLU A 211 -17.45 10.73 -22.16
C GLU A 211 -16.25 9.98 -22.73
N GLN A 212 -16.02 8.78 -22.20
CA GLN A 212 -14.85 7.92 -22.49
C GLN A 212 -14.53 7.70 -23.98
N TRP A 213 -15.53 7.80 -24.86
CA TRP A 213 -15.37 7.57 -26.31
C TRP A 213 -15.11 8.85 -27.12
N GLN A 214 -15.24 10.03 -26.51
CA GLN A 214 -15.13 11.32 -27.19
C GLN A 214 -14.05 12.20 -26.55
N ASP A 215 -14.03 12.24 -25.22
CA ASP A 215 -13.16 13.12 -24.46
C ASP A 215 -11.73 12.54 -24.40
N ARG A 216 -10.73 13.41 -24.58
CA ARG A 216 -9.32 13.05 -24.33
C ARG A 216 -9.05 12.80 -22.85
N ASN A 217 -7.94 12.11 -22.55
CA ASN A 217 -7.42 12.04 -21.18
C ASN A 217 -6.89 13.43 -20.73
N PRO A 218 -7.50 14.09 -19.73
CA PRO A 218 -7.09 15.42 -19.29
C PRO A 218 -5.76 15.43 -18.50
N PHE A 219 -5.30 14.28 -17.98
CA PHE A 219 -4.02 14.17 -17.26
C PHE A 219 -2.82 13.94 -18.19
N ALA A 220 -3.07 13.52 -19.43
CA ALA A 220 -2.00 13.08 -20.34
C ALA A 220 -1.17 14.24 -20.93
N LEU A 221 -1.76 15.40 -21.20
CA LEU A 221 -1.01 16.56 -21.71
C LEU A 221 -1.54 17.87 -21.11
N LYS A 222 -0.61 18.71 -20.66
CA LYS A 222 -0.88 20.10 -20.26
C LYS A 222 -1.04 20.97 -21.51
N ILE A 223 -2.06 21.82 -21.49
CA ILE A 223 -2.28 22.83 -22.52
C ILE A 223 -1.42 24.04 -22.20
N LYS A 224 -0.62 24.46 -23.19
CA LYS A 224 0.21 25.65 -23.11
C LYS A 224 -0.69 26.90 -23.10
N ASP A 225 -0.27 27.93 -22.37
CA ASP A 225 -0.90 29.27 -22.38
C ASP A 225 -2.35 29.31 -21.82
N SER A 226 -2.66 28.46 -20.84
CA SER A 226 -3.94 28.51 -20.10
C SER A 226 -3.74 29.05 -18.69
N ASP A 227 -4.53 30.06 -18.32
CA ASP A 227 -4.53 30.66 -16.98
C ASP A 227 -5.29 29.81 -15.94
N LYS A 228 -6.06 28.81 -16.40
CA LYS A 228 -6.87 27.96 -15.52
C LYS A 228 -6.02 26.83 -14.91
N PRO A 229 -6.28 26.45 -13.65
CA PRO A 229 -5.64 25.28 -13.05
C PRO A 229 -5.99 24.03 -13.87
N GLN A 230 -5.00 23.20 -14.16
CA GLN A 230 -5.14 21.99 -14.97
C GLN A 230 -4.87 20.74 -14.13
N PRO A 231 -5.53 19.60 -14.43
CA PRO A 231 -5.23 18.34 -13.79
C PRO A 231 -3.77 17.93 -14.01
N ASN A 232 -3.17 17.36 -12.98
CA ASN A 232 -1.82 16.83 -13.01
C ASN A 232 -1.70 15.65 -12.03
N TYR A 233 -0.56 14.99 -12.01
CA TYR A 233 -0.30 13.84 -11.15
C TYR A 233 0.27 14.24 -9.76
N ASN A 234 0.50 15.54 -9.50
CA ASN A 234 1.02 16.08 -8.24
C ASN A 234 -0.12 16.45 -7.25
N LEU A 235 0.26 16.84 -6.03
CA LEU A 235 -0.68 17.23 -4.94
C LEU A 235 -0.84 18.76 -4.78
N ASP A 236 -0.46 19.54 -5.78
CA ASP A 236 -0.56 21.01 -5.79
C ASP A 236 -1.96 21.49 -6.18
N VAL A 237 -2.60 20.83 -7.15
CA VAL A 237 -3.94 21.15 -7.65
C VAL A 237 -4.82 19.91 -7.59
N THR A 238 -5.44 19.68 -6.43
CA THR A 238 -6.28 18.49 -6.21
C THR A 238 -7.77 18.81 -6.23
N ARG A 239 -8.54 17.93 -6.86
CA ARG A 239 -10.01 17.87 -6.83
C ARG A 239 -10.43 16.48 -6.34
N PRO A 240 -10.59 16.28 -5.02
CA PRO A 240 -10.86 14.94 -4.46
C PRO A 240 -12.14 14.27 -4.98
N GLN A 241 -13.13 15.06 -5.40
CA GLN A 241 -14.38 14.57 -6.01
C GLN A 241 -14.31 14.41 -7.54
N GLY A 242 -13.11 14.54 -8.12
CA GLY A 242 -12.88 14.57 -9.56
C GLY A 242 -13.12 15.94 -10.19
N TRP A 243 -12.56 16.14 -11.38
CA TRP A 243 -12.79 17.33 -12.19
C TRP A 243 -14.09 17.20 -12.99
N GLU A 244 -14.84 18.30 -13.09
CA GLU A 244 -16.04 18.36 -13.94
C GLU A 244 -15.66 18.63 -15.39
N ARG A 245 -16.41 18.08 -16.35
CA ARG A 245 -16.13 18.27 -17.79
C ARG A 245 -16.03 19.74 -18.19
N LYS A 246 -16.86 20.61 -17.60
CA LYS A 246 -16.88 22.06 -17.87
C LYS A 246 -15.61 22.79 -17.42
N ASP A 247 -14.86 22.20 -16.48
CA ASP A 247 -13.63 22.76 -15.93
C ASP A 247 -12.39 22.22 -16.66
N LEU A 248 -12.60 21.32 -17.63
CA LEU A 248 -11.57 20.65 -18.40
C LEU A 248 -11.56 21.15 -19.84
N TYR A 249 -10.39 21.05 -20.45
CA TYR A 249 -10.20 21.21 -21.88
C TYR A 249 -10.13 19.81 -22.50
N LEU A 250 -11.22 19.40 -23.15
CA LEU A 250 -11.46 18.05 -23.65
C LEU A 250 -11.40 18.02 -25.19
#